data_AF-A0A445C5E5-F1
#
_entry.id   AF-A0A445C5E5-F1
#
_cell.length_a   1.000
_cell.length_b   1.000
_cell.length_c   1.000
_cell.angle_alpha   90.00
_cell.angle_beta   90.00
_cell.angle_gamma   90.00
#
_symmetry.space_group_name_H-M   'P 1'
#
loop_
_entity.id
_entity.type
_entity.pdbx_description
1 polymer ?
#
loop_
_entity_poly.entity_id
_entity_poly.type
_entity_poly.pdbx_seq_one_letter_code
_entity_poly.pdbx_strand_id
1 'polypeptide(L)'
;MLHHPIAVEPPSSLCFQRCSLCRETETDQLEYIIPEESSLEQHLQVSDTMFIDFVRYLLSINPKRRPTARQALKHPWLSHVYKSK
;
A
#
# COMPACT_ATOMS: atom_id res chain seq x y z
N MET A 1 -1.62 -2.02 40.64
CA MET A 1 -2.10 -1.32 39.42
C MET A 1 -1.40 -1.95 38.22
N LEU A 2 -1.89 -3.12 37.81
CA LEU A 2 -1.44 -3.75 36.57
C LEU A 2 -2.21 -3.05 35.45
N HIS A 3 -1.51 -2.25 34.64
CA HIS A 3 -2.05 -1.73 33.38
C HIS A 3 -2.40 -2.96 32.53
N HIS A 4 -3.69 -3.22 32.40
CA HIS A 4 -4.17 -4.21 31.44
C HIS A 4 -3.91 -3.63 30.04
N PRO A 5 -3.32 -4.40 29.11
CA PRO A 5 -3.17 -3.93 27.75
C PRO A 5 -4.56 -3.67 27.17
N ILE A 6 -4.78 -2.44 26.68
CA ILE A 6 -6.02 -2.06 26.01
C ILE A 6 -6.07 -2.85 24.71
N ALA A 7 -6.93 -3.86 24.65
CA ALA A 7 -7.28 -4.52 23.40
C ALA A 7 -8.04 -3.50 22.55
N VAL A 8 -7.34 -2.85 21.61
CA VAL A 8 -7.96 -2.01 20.59
C VAL A 8 -8.64 -2.95 19.61
N GLU A 9 -9.92 -3.24 19.84
CA GLU A 9 -10.76 -4.00 18.92
C GLU A 9 -10.83 -3.25 17.58
N PRO A 10 -10.44 -3.88 16.45
CA PRO A 10 -10.52 -3.23 15.15
C PRO A 10 -11.99 -3.04 14.75
N PRO A 11 -12.37 -1.87 14.19
CA PRO A 11 -13.74 -1.64 13.74
C PRO A 11 -14.14 -2.68 12.68
N SER A 12 -15.34 -3.22 12.86
CA SER A 12 -15.90 -4.42 12.22
C SER A 12 -16.22 -4.32 10.72
N SER A 13 -15.67 -3.34 10.00
CA SER A 13 -15.97 -3.05 8.58
C SER A 13 -14.74 -3.08 7.68
N LEU A 14 -13.80 -4.02 7.93
CA LEU A 14 -12.55 -4.15 7.18
C LEU A 14 -12.76 -4.80 5.79
N CYS A 15 -13.14 -3.98 4.81
CA CYS A 15 -13.04 -4.24 3.37
C CYS A 15 -12.19 -3.08 2.80
N PHE A 16 -11.00 -3.19 2.20
CA PHE A 16 -10.19 -4.28 1.66
C PHE A 16 -8.72 -4.05 2.11
N GLN A 17 -8.03 -5.10 2.53
CA GLN A 17 -6.57 -5.16 2.63
C GLN A 17 -5.89 -4.50 3.86
N ARG A 18 -6.20 -5.04 5.04
CA ARG A 18 -5.35 -5.20 6.25
C ARG A 18 -3.99 -4.44 6.25
N CYS A 19 -3.95 -3.35 7.01
CA CYS A 19 -2.76 -2.53 7.26
C CYS A 19 -1.59 -3.36 7.82
N SER A 20 -0.38 -3.10 7.31
CA SER A 20 0.86 -3.58 7.89
C SER A 20 1.11 -2.85 9.21
N LEU A 21 1.21 -3.58 10.32
CA LEU A 21 1.81 -3.05 11.54
C LEU A 21 3.25 -2.64 11.21
N CYS A 22 3.52 -1.33 11.13
CA CYS A 22 4.88 -0.81 11.26
C CYS A 22 5.18 -0.81 12.76
N ARG A 23 6.11 -1.68 13.19
CA ARG A 23 6.52 -1.75 14.58
C ARG A 23 7.61 -0.71 14.81
N GLU A 24 7.33 0.37 15.52
CA GLU A 24 8.36 1.24 16.09
C GLU A 24 8.98 0.54 17.30
N THR A 25 10.31 0.42 17.34
CA THR A 25 11.02 -0.51 18.25
C THR A 25 11.33 0.04 19.64
N GLU A 26 10.75 1.16 20.07
CA GLU A 26 11.10 1.79 21.36
C GLU A 26 9.95 2.00 22.35
N THR A 27 8.70 1.82 21.93
CA THR A 27 7.57 1.79 22.87
C THR A 27 6.68 0.61 22.49
N ASP A 28 6.21 -0.17 23.46
CA ASP A 28 5.32 -1.33 23.26
C ASP A 28 3.90 -0.90 22.81
N GLN A 29 3.82 0.15 22.00
CA GLN A 29 2.63 0.80 21.50
C GLN A 29 2.37 0.31 20.08
N LEU A 30 1.14 -0.15 19.82
CA LEU A 30 0.70 -0.52 18.48
C LEU A 30 0.20 0.73 17.76
N GLU A 31 0.90 1.14 16.70
CA GLU A 31 0.42 2.18 15.80
C GLU A 31 -0.32 1.57 14.60
N TYR A 32 -1.53 2.07 14.33
CA TYR A 32 -2.32 1.68 13.17
C TYR A 32 -2.22 2.77 12.10
N ILE A 33 -1.61 2.43 10.96
CA ILE A 33 -1.66 3.27 9.77
C ILE A 33 -2.95 2.93 9.03
N ILE A 34 -3.99 3.76 9.13
CA ILE A 34 -5.24 3.60 8.37
C ILE A 34 -5.09 4.40 7.07
N PRO A 35 -5.05 3.75 5.89
CA PRO A 35 -5.02 4.46 4.63
C PRO A 35 -6.34 5.23 4.44
N GLU A 36 -6.23 6.43 3.87
CA GLU A 36 -7.39 7.19 3.42
C GLU A 36 -8.17 6.38 2.36
N GLU A 37 -9.50 6.43 2.42
CA GLU A 37 -10.38 5.79 1.44
C GLU A 37 -10.42 6.60 0.14
N SER A 38 -9.31 6.64 -0.57
CA SER A 38 -9.15 7.37 -1.82
C SER A 38 -8.52 6.49 -2.90
N SER A 39 -8.88 6.75 -4.15
CA SER A 39 -8.28 5.99 -5.26
C SER A 39 -6.89 6.53 -5.59
N LEU A 40 -6.01 5.65 -6.06
CA LEU A 40 -4.67 6.03 -6.52
C LEU A 40 -4.76 6.95 -7.74
N GLU A 41 -5.76 6.73 -8.58
CA GLU A 41 -6.07 7.49 -9.77
C GLU A 41 -6.41 8.95 -9.44
N GLN A 42 -7.20 9.19 -8.38
CA GLN A 42 -7.49 10.54 -7.88
C GLN A 42 -6.23 11.27 -7.40
N HIS A 43 -5.31 10.54 -6.77
CA HIS A 43 -4.06 11.11 -6.26
C HIS A 43 -3.05 11.41 -7.36
N LEU A 44 -2.91 10.50 -8.33
CA LEU A 44 -1.96 10.66 -9.42
C LEU A 44 -2.45 11.66 -10.47
N GLN A 45 -3.76 11.86 -10.61
CA GLN A 45 -4.36 12.70 -11.66
C GLN A 45 -3.92 12.29 -13.07
N VAL A 46 -3.60 11.00 -13.25
CA VAL A 46 -3.19 10.40 -14.53
C VAL A 46 -4.30 9.44 -14.99
N SER A 47 -4.57 9.41 -16.29
CA SER A 47 -5.56 8.52 -16.91
C SER A 47 -4.95 7.28 -17.60
N ASP A 48 -3.62 7.19 -17.64
CA ASP A 48 -2.92 6.05 -18.22
C ASP A 48 -3.05 4.81 -17.34
N THR A 49 -3.82 3.85 -17.82
CA THR A 49 -4.13 2.62 -17.10
C THR A 49 -2.93 1.71 -16.88
N MET A 50 -1.97 1.66 -17.82
CA MET A 50 -0.75 0.85 -17.70
C MET A 50 0.22 1.44 -16.68
N PHE A 51 0.31 2.77 -16.64
CA PHE A 51 1.09 3.47 -15.62
C PHE A 51 0.49 3.26 -14.23
N ILE A 52 -0.82 3.47 -14.09
CA ILE A 52 -1.52 3.27 -12.81
C ILE A 52 -1.33 1.83 -12.32
N ASP A 53 -1.47 0.84 -13.19
CA ASP A 53 -1.25 -0.58 -12.86
C ASP A 53 0.18 -0.82 -12.34
N PHE A 54 1.18 -0.22 -12.98
CA PHE A 54 2.56 -0.29 -12.52
C PHE A 54 2.75 0.31 -11.12
N VAL A 55 2.17 1.48 -10.85
CA VAL A 55 2.27 2.11 -9.53
C VAL A 55 1.55 1.27 -8.47
N ARG A 56 0.37 0.69 -8.78
CA ARG A 56 -0.34 -0.24 -7.88
C ARG A 56 0.49 -1.48 -7.59
N TYR A 57 1.20 -2.01 -8.59
CA TYR A 57 2.11 -3.13 -8.42
C TYR A 57 3.24 -2.80 -7.43
N LEU A 58 3.85 -1.62 -7.54
CA LEU A 58 4.91 -1.15 -6.63
C LEU A 58 4.39 -0.87 -5.21
N LEU A 59 3.25 -0.20 -5.09
CA LEU A 59 2.65 0.21 -3.82
C LEU A 59 1.79 -0.89 -3.18
N SER A 60 2.20 -2.15 -3.35
CA SER A 60 1.59 -3.27 -2.66
C SER A 60 1.74 -3.12 -1.14
N ILE A 61 0.61 -2.98 -0.45
CA ILE A 61 0.52 -2.84 1.02
C ILE A 61 1.20 -4.02 1.71
N ASN A 62 0.93 -5.24 1.24
CA ASN A 62 1.55 -6.44 1.79
C ASN A 62 3.01 -6.55 1.31
N PRO A 63 4.02 -6.42 2.19
CA PRO A 63 5.43 -6.45 1.81
C PRO A 63 5.84 -7.82 1.23
N LYS A 64 5.17 -8.92 1.60
CA LYS A 64 5.44 -10.26 1.04
C LYS A 64 4.99 -10.39 -0.42
N ARG A 65 4.02 -9.58 -0.85
CA ARG A 65 3.53 -9.53 -2.24
C ARG A 65 4.19 -8.43 -3.05
N ARG A 66 4.87 -7.49 -2.38
CA ARG A 66 5.55 -6.37 -3.01
C ARG A 66 6.68 -6.90 -3.90
N PRO A 67 6.77 -6.45 -5.15
CA PRO A 67 7.82 -6.89 -6.05
C PRO A 67 9.18 -6.38 -5.61
N THR A 68 10.21 -7.18 -5.89
CA THR A 68 11.58 -6.70 -5.90
C THR A 68 11.80 -5.74 -7.07
N ALA A 69 12.82 -4.88 -6.99
CA ALA A 69 13.18 -3.99 -8.09
C ALA A 69 13.38 -4.75 -9.42
N ARG A 70 14.02 -5.93 -9.37
CA ARG A 70 14.25 -6.77 -10.56
C ARG A 70 12.95 -7.34 -11.16
N GLN A 71 11.92 -7.57 -10.35
CA GLN A 71 10.59 -7.98 -10.85
C GLN A 71 9.84 -6.78 -11.41
N ALA A 72 9.89 -5.62 -10.73
CA ALA A 72 9.27 -4.38 -11.20
C ALA A 72 9.78 -3.95 -12.58
N LEU A 73 11.08 -4.09 -12.84
CA LEU A 73 11.66 -3.77 -14.15
C LEU A 73 11.10 -4.60 -15.32
N LYS A 74 10.43 -5.72 -15.04
CA LYS A 74 9.80 -6.56 -16.07
C LYS A 74 8.37 -6.15 -16.40
N HIS A 75 7.86 -5.06 -15.80
CA HIS A 75 6.48 -4.66 -15.98
C HIS A 75 6.19 -4.19 -17.42
N PRO A 76 5.03 -4.57 -18.02
CA PRO A 76 4.68 -4.21 -19.40
C PRO A 76 4.69 -2.71 -19.68
N TRP A 77 4.34 -1.89 -18.68
CA TRP A 77 4.38 -0.42 -18.80
C TRP A 77 5.75 0.11 -19.24
N LEU A 78 6.85 -0.45 -18.73
CA LEU A 78 8.20 -0.01 -19.09
C LEU A 78 8.60 -0.38 -20.52
N SER A 79 7.94 -1.39 -21.10
CA SER A 79 8.15 -1.80 -22.49
C SER A 79 7.16 -1.13 -23.45
N HIS A 80 6.21 -0.34 -22.93
CA HIS A 80 5.22 0.33 -23.75
C HIS A 80 5.82 1.53 -24.46
N VAL A 81 5.69 1.57 -25.79
CA VAL A 81 6.19 2.69 -26.59
C VAL A 81 5.08 3.72 -26.75
N TYR A 82 5.22 4.83 -26.02
CA TYR A 82 4.36 5.99 -26.20
C TYR A 82 4.80 6.76 -27.43
N LYS A 83 3.84 7.10 -28.30
CA LYS A 83 4.10 8.02 -29.40
C LYS A 83 4.26 9.42 -28.81
N SER A 84 5.44 10.01 -28.95
CA SER A 84 5.57 11.46 -28.77
C SER A 84 4.78 12.12 -29.88
N LYS A 85 3.91 13.07 -29.52
CA LYS A 85 3.36 14.02 -30.48
C LYS A 85 4.43 15.02 -30.89
#